data_AF-A0A3B0KDT3-F1
#
_entry.id   AF-A0A3B0KDT3-F1
#
_cell.length_a   1.000
_cell.length_b   1.000
_cell.length_c   1.000
_cell.angle_alpha   90.00
_cell.angle_beta   90.00
_cell.angle_gamma   90.00
#
_symmetry.space_group_name_H-M   'P 1'
#
loop_
_entity.id
_entity.type
_entity.pdbx_description
1 polymer ?
#
loop_
_entity_poly.entity_id
_entity_poly.type
_entity_poly.pdbx_seq_one_letter_code
_entity_poly.pdbx_strand_id
1 'polypeptide(L)'
;MASFLARTGGPLIESVRPKTVQKILSYAPVALQQLRNLNVQEHVSYTLLNESGIPTPRFAVAKNGKEASDIANKLKTDNLVLKAQVLAGGRGKGTFKNGLKGGVRVVYDPKTAEDLSSKMIDQLLITKQTGAAGRICKKVMVAERKFPRREFYFAVMMERAFNGPVLIASKEGGVDIEEVAKENPDAIIYEPIDIAKGLTEEQACKIVDKVGLGGDGSGEHVKMLLNLYQLFVKKDALLVEINPYAEDAMSGFFALDAKLRFDDNAEFRQKELFSMRDWTQEDPKEVEAAKYNLNYIALDGTIGCMVNGAGLAMATMDIIKLYGGEPANFLDVGGGATADAVKAAFKIITSDRKVLCLLVNIFGGIMRCDVIAEGIIAAAKDLNLNLPIVVRLQGTKVKEARELIRASGLKILARDDLDKAADLAVHLAQIVKLAREMKMDVNFEIPADQK
;
A
#
# COMPACT_ATOMS: atom_id res chain seq x y z
N MET A 1 60.09 -34.64 6.12
CA MET A 1 59.92 -35.95 6.78
C MET A 1 58.44 -36.14 7.08
N ALA A 2 57.86 -37.20 6.54
CA ALA A 2 56.46 -37.56 6.73
C ALA A 2 56.19 -38.03 8.16
N SER A 3 54.98 -37.79 8.66
CA SER A 3 54.39 -38.59 9.73
C SER A 3 52.87 -38.53 9.61
N PHE A 4 52.29 -39.64 9.19
CA PHE A 4 50.90 -40.01 9.37
C PHE A 4 50.76 -40.70 10.73
N LEU A 5 49.74 -40.37 11.51
CA LEU A 5 49.16 -41.28 12.50
C LEU A 5 47.63 -41.18 12.49
N ALA A 6 47.02 -42.34 12.75
CA ALA A 6 45.73 -42.77 12.24
C ALA A 6 44.54 -42.50 13.19
N ARG A 7 43.35 -42.71 12.62
CA ARG A 7 41.99 -42.63 13.20
C ARG A 7 41.71 -43.65 14.31
N THR A 8 40.91 -43.24 15.29
CA THR A 8 39.75 -43.94 15.92
C THR A 8 38.96 -42.85 16.69
N GLY A 9 37.65 -42.73 16.81
CA GLY A 9 36.47 -43.54 16.54
C GLY A 9 35.45 -43.29 17.68
N GLY A 10 34.28 -42.72 17.40
CA GLY A 10 33.11 -42.75 18.32
C GLY A 10 32.48 -41.38 18.67
N PRO A 11 31.12 -41.25 18.66
CA PRO A 11 30.41 -39.97 18.77
C PRO A 11 30.00 -39.66 20.21
N LEU A 12 30.10 -38.39 20.62
CA LEU A 12 29.44 -37.90 21.84
C LEU A 12 28.64 -36.64 21.52
N ILE A 13 27.35 -36.80 21.81
CA ILE A 13 26.27 -35.82 21.82
C ILE A 13 26.68 -34.61 22.65
N GLU A 14 26.73 -33.43 22.04
CA GLU A 14 26.78 -32.17 22.79
C GLU A 14 25.44 -31.45 22.70
N SER A 15 24.87 -31.30 23.88
CA SER A 15 23.72 -30.51 24.25
C SER A 15 23.89 -29.04 23.90
N VAL A 16 22.98 -28.47 23.11
CA VAL A 16 22.85 -27.01 22.98
C VAL A 16 21.64 -26.55 23.79
N ARG A 17 21.92 -25.93 24.94
CA ARG A 17 20.94 -25.15 25.72
C ARG A 17 20.69 -23.78 25.05
N PRO A 18 19.50 -23.18 25.24
CA PRO A 18 19.01 -22.05 24.45
C PRO A 18 19.44 -20.72 25.07
N LYS A 19 20.52 -20.11 24.58
CA LYS A 19 20.87 -18.69 24.86
C LYS A 19 21.66 -18.06 23.71
N THR A 20 21.14 -18.13 22.49
CA THR A 20 21.68 -17.35 21.37
C THR A 20 20.58 -16.98 20.37
N VAL A 21 19.58 -16.23 20.83
CA VAL A 21 18.65 -15.52 19.93
C VAL A 21 18.66 -14.06 20.34
N GLN A 22 19.78 -13.38 20.12
CA GLN A 22 19.84 -11.93 20.09
C GLN A 22 21.01 -11.49 19.23
N LYS A 23 20.72 -10.55 18.33
CA LYS A 23 21.57 -9.95 17.28
C LYS A 23 21.70 -10.75 15.98
N ILE A 24 20.67 -10.66 15.16
CA ILE A 24 20.82 -10.64 13.69
C ILE A 24 20.25 -9.31 13.20
N LEU A 25 21.08 -8.26 13.32
CA LEU A 25 20.91 -6.96 12.66
C LEU A 25 22.14 -6.76 11.79
N SER A 26 22.15 -7.38 10.61
CA SER A 26 22.99 -6.97 9.47
C SER A 26 22.68 -7.87 8.27
N TYR A 27 21.54 -7.63 7.62
CA TYR A 27 21.37 -8.04 6.23
C TYR A 27 21.16 -6.77 5.40
N ALA A 28 21.99 -6.62 4.38
CA ALA A 28 21.96 -5.51 3.43
C ALA A 28 20.55 -5.34 2.83
N PRO A 29 20.09 -4.10 2.59
CA PRO A 29 18.78 -3.89 2.01
C PRO A 29 18.84 -4.30 0.54
N VAL A 30 18.24 -5.45 0.21
CA VAL A 30 17.73 -5.66 -1.14
C VAL A 30 16.73 -4.54 -1.38
N ALA A 31 17.01 -3.69 -2.37
CA ALA A 31 16.19 -2.53 -2.69
C ALA A 31 14.72 -2.96 -2.82
N LEU A 32 13.93 -2.56 -1.84
CA LEU A 32 12.50 -2.76 -1.84
C LEU A 32 11.91 -1.77 -2.84
N GLN A 33 11.63 -2.25 -4.04
CA GLN A 33 10.64 -1.59 -4.88
C GLN A 33 9.34 -1.57 -4.08
N GLN A 34 8.82 -0.37 -3.79
CA GLN A 34 7.54 -0.23 -3.14
C GLN A 34 6.47 -0.67 -4.14
N LEU A 35 6.17 -1.97 -4.11
CA LEU A 35 5.14 -2.58 -4.92
C LEU A 35 3.80 -2.18 -4.31
N ARG A 36 2.94 -1.62 -5.16
CA ARG A 36 1.53 -1.55 -4.85
C ARG A 36 0.98 -2.96 -4.89
N ASN A 37 0.02 -3.21 -4.02
CA ASN A 37 -0.70 -4.46 -3.97
C ASN A 37 -2.16 -4.08 -4.09
N LEU A 38 -2.86 -4.68 -5.05
CA LEU A 38 -4.30 -4.51 -5.21
C LEU A 38 -4.98 -4.84 -3.88
N ASN A 39 -5.64 -3.83 -3.31
CA ASN A 39 -6.55 -4.02 -2.19
C ASN A 39 -7.97 -3.96 -2.74
N VAL A 40 -8.84 -4.84 -2.26
CA VAL A 40 -10.25 -4.87 -2.67
C VAL A 40 -11.15 -4.41 -1.54
N GLN A 41 -12.33 -3.90 -1.90
CA GLN A 41 -13.36 -3.54 -0.93
C GLN A 41 -13.89 -4.78 -0.21
N GLU A 42 -14.38 -4.63 1.01
CA GLU A 42 -14.87 -5.73 1.85
C GLU A 42 -15.91 -6.62 1.14
N HIS A 43 -16.84 -6.02 0.38
CA HIS A 43 -17.84 -6.81 -0.35
C HIS A 43 -17.22 -7.74 -1.41
N VAL A 44 -16.09 -7.36 -2.02
CA VAL A 44 -15.34 -8.22 -2.96
C VAL A 44 -14.68 -9.36 -2.19
N SER A 45 -14.05 -9.03 -1.06
CA SER A 45 -13.51 -10.04 -0.14
C SER A 45 -14.56 -11.07 0.24
N TYR A 46 -15.78 -10.63 0.60
CA TYR A 46 -16.88 -11.53 0.96
C TYR A 46 -17.30 -12.44 -0.20
N THR A 47 -17.38 -11.90 -1.42
CA THR A 47 -17.68 -12.71 -2.61
C THR A 47 -16.63 -13.80 -2.80
N LEU A 48 -15.33 -13.45 -2.73
CA LEU A 48 -14.22 -14.40 -2.88
C LEU A 48 -14.19 -15.46 -1.78
N LEU A 49 -14.53 -15.09 -0.54
CA LEU A 49 -14.67 -16.01 0.58
C LEU A 49 -15.83 -16.99 0.36
N ASN A 50 -17.00 -16.49 -0.04
CA ASN A 50 -18.17 -17.33 -0.33
C ASN A 50 -17.90 -18.31 -1.49
N GLU A 51 -17.25 -17.84 -2.57
CA GLU A 51 -16.80 -18.70 -3.68
C GLU A 51 -15.84 -19.80 -3.25
N SER A 52 -15.07 -19.54 -2.18
CA SER A 52 -14.14 -20.50 -1.58
C SER A 52 -14.79 -21.35 -0.48
N GLY A 53 -16.10 -21.23 -0.28
CA GLY A 53 -16.83 -21.99 0.73
C GLY A 53 -16.60 -21.53 2.17
N ILE A 54 -16.15 -20.30 2.38
CA ILE A 54 -16.02 -19.68 3.70
C ILE A 54 -17.24 -18.78 3.91
N PRO A 55 -18.11 -19.09 4.89
CA PRO A 55 -19.38 -18.38 5.06
C PRO A 55 -19.18 -16.94 5.55
N THR A 56 -19.93 -16.02 4.95
CA THR A 56 -20.03 -14.61 5.36
C THR A 56 -21.50 -14.25 5.67
N PRO A 57 -21.77 -13.17 6.41
CA PRO A 57 -23.14 -12.68 6.57
C PRO A 57 -23.77 -12.35 5.22
N ARG A 58 -25.07 -12.64 5.04
CA ARG A 58 -25.79 -12.25 3.81
C ARG A 58 -25.70 -10.75 3.61
N PHE A 59 -25.32 -10.33 2.42
CA PHE A 59 -25.06 -8.92 2.13
C PHE A 59 -25.45 -8.55 0.70
N ALA A 60 -25.63 -7.26 0.47
CA ALA A 60 -25.55 -6.65 -0.85
C ALA A 60 -25.03 -5.21 -0.75
N VAL A 61 -24.72 -4.60 -1.89
CA VAL A 61 -24.08 -3.28 -1.95
C VAL A 61 -25.04 -2.27 -2.57
N ALA A 62 -25.19 -1.12 -1.91
CA ALA A 62 -26.00 0.01 -2.34
C ALA A 62 -25.10 1.16 -2.85
N LYS A 63 -25.54 1.81 -3.92
CA LYS A 63 -24.92 3.04 -4.49
C LYS A 63 -25.73 4.31 -4.18
N ASN A 64 -26.89 4.18 -3.56
CA ASN A 64 -27.69 5.28 -3.05
C ASN A 64 -28.57 4.81 -1.88
N GLY A 65 -29.22 5.75 -1.19
CA GLY A 65 -30.07 5.44 -0.04
C GLY A 65 -31.23 4.51 -0.34
N LYS A 66 -31.89 4.71 -1.48
CA LYS A 66 -33.04 3.89 -1.89
C LYS A 66 -32.64 2.43 -2.10
N GLU A 67 -31.53 2.19 -2.80
CA GLU A 67 -30.97 0.84 -2.96
C GLU A 67 -30.67 0.18 -1.61
N ALA A 68 -30.19 0.95 -0.61
CA ALA A 68 -29.94 0.41 0.73
C ALA A 68 -31.23 -0.04 1.43
N SER A 69 -32.32 0.72 1.29
CA SER A 69 -33.66 0.34 1.78
C SER A 69 -34.20 -0.90 1.07
N ASP A 70 -34.06 -0.97 -0.26
CA ASP A 70 -34.49 -2.13 -1.04
C ASP A 70 -33.73 -3.40 -0.65
N ILE A 71 -32.43 -3.29 -0.38
CA ILE A 71 -31.60 -4.40 0.11
C ILE A 71 -32.01 -4.80 1.53
N ALA A 72 -32.23 -3.84 2.43
CA ALA A 72 -32.69 -4.09 3.79
C ALA A 72 -34.00 -4.90 3.79
N ASN A 73 -34.96 -4.52 2.94
CA ASN A 73 -36.21 -5.27 2.76
C ASN A 73 -35.98 -6.71 2.24
N LYS A 74 -35.07 -6.89 1.28
CA LYS A 74 -34.76 -8.21 0.69
C LYS A 74 -34.08 -9.17 1.66
N LEU A 75 -33.28 -8.66 2.60
CA LEU A 75 -32.61 -9.47 3.62
C LEU A 75 -33.58 -10.07 4.65
N LYS A 76 -34.81 -9.52 4.74
CA LYS A 76 -35.92 -9.99 5.60
C LYS A 76 -35.49 -10.18 7.06
N THR A 77 -34.79 -9.19 7.60
CA THR A 77 -34.34 -9.16 8.99
C THR A 77 -34.30 -7.73 9.49
N ASP A 78 -34.67 -7.54 10.75
CA ASP A 78 -34.59 -6.26 11.46
C ASP A 78 -33.19 -6.07 12.09
N ASN A 79 -32.25 -6.99 11.87
CA ASN A 79 -30.91 -6.89 12.42
C ASN A 79 -29.91 -6.73 11.28
N LEU A 80 -29.58 -5.48 10.97
CA LEU A 80 -28.75 -5.11 9.83
C LEU A 80 -27.53 -4.30 10.27
N VAL A 81 -26.47 -4.35 9.46
CA VAL A 81 -25.28 -3.52 9.60
C VAL A 81 -25.01 -2.83 8.28
N LEU A 82 -24.88 -1.51 8.32
CA LEU A 82 -24.32 -0.70 7.26
C LEU A 82 -22.81 -0.59 7.43
N LYS A 83 -22.07 -0.92 6.39
CA LYS A 83 -20.60 -0.80 6.36
C LYS A 83 -20.17 0.04 5.15
N ALA A 84 -19.60 1.21 5.43
CA ALA A 84 -18.99 2.07 4.43
C ALA A 84 -17.90 1.30 3.67
N GLN A 85 -17.98 1.30 2.34
CA GLN A 85 -16.99 0.64 1.50
C GLN A 85 -15.89 1.64 1.15
N VAL A 86 -14.82 1.59 1.94
CA VAL A 86 -13.55 2.29 1.71
C VAL A 86 -12.40 1.33 1.97
N LEU A 87 -11.27 1.49 1.27
CA LEU A 87 -10.12 0.59 1.43
C LEU A 87 -9.33 0.80 2.74
N ALA A 88 -9.61 1.88 3.46
CA ALA A 88 -8.97 2.16 4.74
C ALA A 88 -9.61 1.37 5.89
N GLY A 89 -8.79 0.89 6.82
CA GLY A 89 -9.22 0.27 8.07
C GLY A 89 -9.71 1.29 9.10
N GLY A 90 -10.20 0.80 10.24
CA GLY A 90 -10.67 1.62 11.36
C GLY A 90 -12.00 2.34 11.09
N ARG A 91 -12.79 1.86 10.12
CA ARG A 91 -14.05 2.48 9.66
C ARG A 91 -15.05 2.70 10.79
N GLY A 92 -15.19 1.76 11.71
CA GLY A 92 -16.10 1.87 12.86
C GLY A 92 -15.82 3.06 13.77
N LYS A 93 -14.54 3.43 13.93
CA LYS A 93 -14.10 4.60 14.73
C LYS A 93 -13.93 5.88 13.89
N GLY A 94 -14.17 5.81 12.58
CA GLY A 94 -14.02 6.93 11.66
C GLY A 94 -15.13 7.98 11.79
N THR A 95 -14.93 9.14 11.18
CA THR A 95 -15.92 10.23 11.11
C THR A 95 -16.03 10.73 9.69
N PHE A 96 -17.25 10.87 9.18
CA PHE A 96 -17.51 11.49 7.89
C PHE A 96 -17.39 13.01 7.98
N LYS A 97 -16.97 13.64 6.88
CA LYS A 97 -16.79 15.10 6.79
C LYS A 97 -18.08 15.91 7.07
N ASN A 98 -19.25 15.31 6.86
CA ASN A 98 -20.55 15.90 7.20
C ASN A 98 -20.95 15.77 8.68
N GLY A 99 -20.08 15.21 9.53
CA GLY A 99 -20.28 15.05 10.97
C GLY A 99 -20.87 13.70 11.41
N LEU A 100 -21.24 12.81 10.48
CA LEU A 100 -21.69 11.46 10.84
C LEU A 100 -20.54 10.66 11.46
N LYS A 101 -20.74 10.12 12.66
CA LYS A 101 -19.75 9.30 13.36
C LYS A 101 -19.94 7.81 13.06
N GLY A 102 -18.86 7.14 12.73
CA GLY A 102 -18.78 5.70 12.46
C GLY A 102 -19.15 5.32 11.03
N GLY A 103 -18.22 4.66 10.35
CA GLY A 103 -18.42 4.00 9.05
C GLY A 103 -19.07 2.62 9.15
N VAL A 104 -19.33 2.13 10.36
CA VAL A 104 -20.07 0.88 10.61
C VAL A 104 -21.22 1.19 11.57
N ARG A 105 -22.46 0.93 11.16
CA ARG A 105 -23.67 1.31 11.92
C ARG A 105 -24.66 0.16 11.92
N VAL A 106 -25.14 -0.22 13.09
CA VAL A 106 -26.28 -1.14 13.22
C VAL A 106 -27.56 -0.37 12.90
N VAL A 107 -28.43 -0.97 12.10
CA VAL A 107 -29.75 -0.44 11.74
C VAL A 107 -30.82 -1.50 11.91
N TYR A 108 -32.03 -1.06 12.25
CA TYR A 108 -33.13 -1.98 12.59
C TYR A 108 -34.31 -1.93 11.61
N ASP A 109 -34.27 -1.01 10.64
CA ASP A 109 -35.35 -0.84 9.69
C ASP A 109 -34.82 -0.26 8.35
N PRO A 110 -35.52 -0.51 7.23
CA PRO A 110 -35.11 -0.04 5.91
C PRO A 110 -35.03 1.49 5.77
N LYS A 111 -35.87 2.24 6.49
CA LYS A 111 -35.89 3.70 6.41
C LYS A 111 -34.65 4.32 7.06
N THR A 112 -34.27 3.82 8.24
CA THR A 112 -33.00 4.19 8.89
C THR A 112 -31.81 3.79 8.00
N ALA A 113 -31.91 2.65 7.29
CA ALA A 113 -30.87 2.25 6.35
C ALA A 113 -30.69 3.25 5.19
N GLU A 114 -31.78 3.76 4.62
CA GLU A 114 -31.79 4.82 3.59
C GLU A 114 -31.21 6.14 4.10
N ASP A 115 -31.67 6.61 5.26
CA ASP A 115 -31.25 7.90 5.83
C ASP A 115 -29.76 7.93 6.14
N LEU A 116 -29.23 6.84 6.73
CA LEU A 116 -27.82 6.75 7.10
C LEU A 116 -26.93 6.54 5.89
N SER A 117 -27.30 5.64 4.96
CA SER A 117 -26.49 5.39 3.77
C SER A 117 -26.44 6.62 2.85
N SER A 118 -27.51 7.41 2.75
CA SER A 118 -27.53 8.70 2.04
C SER A 118 -26.55 9.72 2.63
N LYS A 119 -26.27 9.64 3.94
CA LYS A 119 -25.25 10.46 4.62
C LYS A 119 -23.84 9.88 4.54
N MET A 120 -23.67 8.64 4.10
CA MET A 120 -22.37 8.00 3.91
C MET A 120 -21.89 8.10 2.46
N ILE A 121 -22.79 7.90 1.50
CA ILE A 121 -22.47 7.85 0.07
C ILE A 121 -22.09 9.24 -0.43
N ASP A 122 -21.05 9.29 -1.26
CA ASP A 122 -20.42 10.51 -1.77
C ASP A 122 -19.84 11.45 -0.69
N GLN A 123 -19.59 10.91 0.51
CA GLN A 123 -18.93 11.62 1.60
C GLN A 123 -17.54 11.05 1.90
N LEU A 124 -16.64 11.91 2.39
CA LEU A 124 -15.30 11.52 2.79
C LEU A 124 -15.34 10.93 4.21
N LEU A 125 -14.91 9.69 4.36
CA LEU A 125 -14.70 9.02 5.65
C LEU A 125 -13.25 9.23 6.10
N ILE A 126 -13.09 9.90 7.24
CA ILE A 126 -11.80 10.13 7.89
C ILE A 126 -11.58 9.03 8.93
N THR A 127 -10.49 8.29 8.80
CA THR A 127 -10.02 7.31 9.78
C THR A 127 -8.59 7.66 10.22
N LYS A 128 -8.07 6.97 11.24
CA LYS A 128 -6.66 7.11 11.62
C LYS A 128 -5.70 6.85 10.45
N GLN A 129 -6.07 5.96 9.53
CA GLN A 129 -5.23 5.55 8.40
C GLN A 129 -5.33 6.49 7.18
N THR A 130 -6.39 7.27 7.06
CA THR A 130 -6.58 8.17 5.90
C THR A 130 -6.03 9.57 6.12
N GLY A 131 -5.70 9.93 7.37
CA GLY A 131 -5.45 11.31 7.75
C GLY A 131 -6.63 12.24 7.44
N ALA A 132 -6.38 13.54 7.42
CA ALA A 132 -7.40 14.57 7.22
C ALA A 132 -8.05 14.55 5.82
N ALA A 133 -7.38 13.96 4.82
CA ALA A 133 -7.89 13.86 3.46
C ALA A 133 -9.15 12.97 3.39
N GLY A 134 -9.21 11.92 4.22
CA GLY A 134 -10.28 10.92 4.18
C GLY A 134 -10.24 10.08 2.90
N ARG A 135 -11.19 9.15 2.77
CA ARG A 135 -11.45 8.40 1.54
C ARG A 135 -12.92 8.52 1.17
N ILE A 136 -13.20 8.66 -0.12
CA ILE A 136 -14.57 8.83 -0.62
C ILE A 136 -15.34 7.52 -0.48
N CYS A 137 -16.49 7.55 0.17
CA CYS A 137 -17.37 6.39 0.28
C CYS A 137 -18.37 6.41 -0.88
N LYS A 138 -18.12 5.66 -1.96
CA LYS A 138 -19.03 5.58 -3.11
C LYS A 138 -20.14 4.54 -2.96
N LYS A 139 -19.97 3.61 -2.03
CA LYS A 139 -20.87 2.46 -1.84
C LYS A 139 -20.98 2.13 -0.36
N VAL A 140 -22.13 1.59 0.03
CA VAL A 140 -22.35 1.05 1.37
C VAL A 140 -22.79 -0.40 1.23
N MET A 141 -22.18 -1.28 2.01
CA MET A 141 -22.63 -2.66 2.14
C MET A 141 -23.72 -2.72 3.21
N VAL A 142 -24.85 -3.32 2.87
CA VAL A 142 -25.92 -3.66 3.81
C VAL A 142 -25.84 -5.16 4.06
N ALA A 143 -25.54 -5.55 5.28
CA ALA A 143 -25.35 -6.93 5.67
C ALA A 143 -26.26 -7.32 6.83
N GLU A 144 -26.59 -8.61 6.92
CA GLU A 144 -27.19 -9.19 8.11
C GLU A 144 -26.25 -9.04 9.30
N ARG A 145 -26.78 -8.57 10.43
CA ARG A 145 -26.05 -8.53 11.69
C ARG A 145 -25.97 -9.92 12.29
N LYS A 146 -24.76 -10.32 12.66
CA LYS A 146 -24.48 -11.50 13.49
C LYS A 146 -24.25 -11.11 14.94
N PHE A 147 -24.41 -12.07 15.84
CA PHE A 147 -24.29 -11.90 17.29
C PHE A 147 -23.13 -12.79 17.78
N PRO A 148 -21.87 -12.34 17.62
CA PRO A 148 -20.71 -13.15 17.94
C PRO A 148 -20.63 -13.47 19.44
N ARG A 149 -20.35 -14.75 19.78
CA ARG A 149 -20.06 -15.22 21.15
C ARG A 149 -18.56 -15.33 21.40
N ARG A 150 -17.84 -15.83 20.40
CA ARG A 150 -16.38 -15.96 20.39
C ARG A 150 -15.86 -15.44 19.05
N GLU A 151 -14.75 -14.73 19.09
CA GLU A 151 -14.14 -14.09 17.94
C GLU A 151 -12.68 -14.53 17.82
N PHE A 152 -12.30 -15.01 16.65
CA PHE A 152 -10.97 -15.53 16.34
C PHE A 152 -10.34 -14.72 15.22
N TYR A 153 -9.02 -14.72 15.18
CA TYR A 153 -8.24 -14.11 14.11
C TYR A 153 -7.58 -15.20 13.26
N PHE A 154 -7.72 -15.10 11.94
CA PHE A 154 -6.99 -15.95 11.00
C PHE A 154 -6.49 -15.14 9.82
N ALA A 155 -5.23 -15.34 9.45
CA ALA A 155 -4.67 -14.76 8.24
C ALA A 155 -3.70 -15.72 7.56
N VAL A 156 -3.66 -15.70 6.23
CA VAL A 156 -2.57 -16.29 5.46
C VAL A 156 -1.84 -15.17 4.74
N MET A 157 -0.52 -15.10 4.90
CA MET A 157 0.29 -14.08 4.23
C MET A 157 1.67 -14.60 3.80
N MET A 158 2.24 -13.98 2.77
CA MET A 158 3.64 -14.24 2.39
C MET A 158 4.57 -13.54 3.40
N GLU A 159 5.27 -14.34 4.20
CA GLU A 159 6.21 -13.85 5.19
C GLU A 159 7.66 -14.04 4.74
N ARG A 160 8.43 -12.94 4.78
CA ARG A 160 9.82 -12.94 4.33
C ARG A 160 10.73 -13.68 5.28
N ALA A 161 10.46 -13.61 6.58
CA ALA A 161 11.26 -14.32 7.58
C ALA A 161 11.22 -15.85 7.39
N PHE A 162 10.14 -16.35 6.80
CA PHE A 162 9.93 -17.78 6.54
C PHE A 162 10.16 -18.17 5.07
N ASN A 163 10.46 -17.20 4.19
CA ASN A 163 10.58 -17.38 2.75
C ASN A 163 9.36 -18.10 2.12
N GLY A 164 8.15 -17.82 2.61
CA GLY A 164 6.97 -18.55 2.17
C GLY A 164 5.68 -18.12 2.89
N PRO A 165 4.56 -18.77 2.56
CA PRO A 165 3.28 -18.53 3.21
C PRO A 165 3.30 -18.95 4.68
N VAL A 166 2.66 -18.17 5.53
CA VAL A 166 2.46 -18.47 6.95
C VAL A 166 0.98 -18.32 7.28
N LEU A 167 0.42 -19.32 7.94
CA LEU A 167 -0.89 -19.22 8.59
C LEU A 167 -0.68 -18.60 9.98
N ILE A 168 -1.34 -17.48 10.22
CA ILE A 168 -1.34 -16.73 11.47
C ILE A 168 -2.72 -16.93 12.11
N ALA A 169 -2.74 -17.31 13.38
CA ALA A 169 -3.98 -17.57 14.11
C ALA A 169 -3.91 -17.02 15.53
N SER A 170 -5.04 -16.53 16.05
CA SER A 170 -5.17 -16.14 17.46
C SER A 170 -6.61 -16.35 17.95
N LYS A 171 -6.73 -16.67 19.24
CA LYS A 171 -8.02 -16.70 19.96
C LYS A 171 -8.56 -15.30 20.30
N GLU A 172 -7.73 -14.27 20.12
CA GLU A 172 -8.06 -12.87 20.38
C GLU A 172 -8.45 -12.20 19.06
N GLY A 173 -9.63 -12.52 18.55
CA GLY A 173 -10.22 -11.85 17.37
C GLY A 173 -10.98 -10.57 17.72
N GLY A 174 -11.30 -9.77 16.69
CA GLY A 174 -12.10 -8.55 16.83
C GLY A 174 -11.31 -7.32 17.29
N VAL A 175 -10.01 -7.49 17.54
CA VAL A 175 -9.06 -6.45 17.96
C VAL A 175 -7.92 -6.29 16.93
N ASP A 176 -7.15 -5.22 17.07
CA ASP A 176 -5.99 -4.95 16.19
C ASP A 176 -4.89 -5.97 16.48
N ILE A 177 -4.48 -6.74 15.47
CA ILE A 177 -3.54 -7.84 15.70
C ILE A 177 -2.15 -7.33 16.09
N GLU A 178 -1.80 -6.12 15.66
CA GLU A 178 -0.58 -5.41 16.04
C GLU A 178 -0.57 -5.03 17.53
N GLU A 179 -1.73 -4.72 18.12
CA GLU A 179 -1.85 -4.47 19.57
C GLU A 179 -1.65 -5.79 20.33
N VAL A 180 -2.28 -6.89 19.89
CA VAL A 180 -2.09 -8.23 20.47
C VAL A 180 -0.63 -8.67 20.38
N ALA A 181 0.04 -8.48 19.24
CA ALA A 181 1.44 -8.85 19.06
C ALA A 181 2.38 -8.12 20.03
N LYS A 182 2.01 -6.90 20.43
CA LYS A 182 2.79 -6.09 21.37
C LYS A 182 2.50 -6.42 22.83
N GLU A 183 1.23 -6.65 23.18
CA GLU A 183 0.80 -6.86 24.57
C GLU A 183 0.88 -8.33 24.99
N ASN A 184 0.52 -9.25 24.08
CA ASN A 184 0.46 -10.69 24.33
C ASN A 184 0.94 -11.48 23.09
N PRO A 185 2.25 -11.45 22.75
CA PRO A 185 2.78 -12.13 21.58
C PRO A 185 2.53 -13.64 21.58
N ASP A 186 2.44 -14.26 22.76
CA ASP A 186 2.19 -15.70 22.92
C ASP A 186 0.75 -16.11 22.54
N ALA A 187 -0.18 -15.16 22.39
CA ALA A 187 -1.51 -15.42 21.86
C ALA A 187 -1.53 -15.66 20.34
N ILE A 188 -0.46 -15.26 19.63
CA ILE A 188 -0.37 -15.38 18.18
C ILE A 188 0.44 -16.62 17.81
N ILE A 189 -0.18 -17.46 16.99
CA ILE A 189 0.43 -18.67 16.48
C ILE A 189 0.81 -18.43 15.04
N TYR A 190 2.08 -18.71 14.72
CA TYR A 190 2.60 -18.70 13.36
C TYR A 190 2.90 -20.14 12.94
N GLU A 191 2.25 -20.61 11.86
CA GLU A 191 2.48 -21.92 11.28
C GLU A 191 2.95 -21.75 9.83
N PRO A 192 4.27 -21.91 9.58
CA PRO A 192 4.82 -21.85 8.23
C PRO A 192 4.28 -22.98 7.36
N ILE A 193 4.02 -22.66 6.09
CA ILE A 193 3.48 -23.60 5.11
C ILE A 193 4.52 -23.79 4.01
N ASP A 194 4.85 -25.05 3.73
CA ASP A 194 5.66 -25.42 2.58
C ASP A 194 4.85 -25.16 1.30
N ILE A 195 5.31 -24.24 0.46
CA ILE A 195 4.57 -23.81 -0.74
C ILE A 195 4.34 -24.96 -1.75
N ALA A 196 5.23 -25.96 -1.79
CA ALA A 196 5.12 -27.08 -2.72
C ALA A 196 4.12 -28.14 -2.22
N LYS A 197 4.04 -28.35 -0.90
CA LYS A 197 3.07 -29.28 -0.29
C LYS A 197 1.69 -28.65 -0.06
N GLY A 198 1.67 -27.35 0.23
CA GLY A 198 0.49 -26.64 0.71
C GLY A 198 0.18 -26.88 2.18
N LEU A 199 -0.86 -26.21 2.69
CA LEU A 199 -1.36 -26.40 4.05
C LEU A 199 -1.94 -27.81 4.19
N THR A 200 -1.40 -28.61 5.11
CA THR A 200 -1.87 -29.97 5.36
C THR A 200 -3.02 -30.00 6.37
N GLU A 201 -3.85 -31.04 6.32
CA GLU A 201 -4.89 -31.27 7.32
C GLU A 201 -4.31 -31.36 8.74
N GLU A 202 -3.16 -32.00 8.92
CA GLU A 202 -2.50 -32.11 10.22
C GLU A 202 -2.13 -30.73 10.79
N GLN A 203 -1.56 -29.85 9.97
CA GLN A 203 -1.24 -28.47 10.38
C GLN A 203 -2.51 -27.69 10.73
N ALA A 204 -3.55 -27.82 9.91
CA ALA A 204 -4.83 -27.15 10.15
C ALA A 204 -5.51 -27.65 11.45
N CYS A 205 -5.55 -28.96 11.69
CA CYS A 205 -6.07 -29.55 12.93
C CYS A 205 -5.33 -29.01 14.16
N LYS A 206 -3.99 -29.01 14.12
CA LYS A 206 -3.15 -28.48 15.20
C LYS A 206 -3.47 -27.01 15.51
N ILE A 207 -3.72 -26.19 14.49
CA ILE A 207 -4.10 -24.79 14.70
C ILE A 207 -5.49 -24.65 15.30
N VAL A 208 -6.47 -25.37 14.76
CA VAL A 208 -7.85 -25.39 15.26
C VAL A 208 -7.89 -25.77 16.74
N ASP A 209 -7.15 -26.79 17.14
CA ASP A 209 -7.07 -27.22 18.54
C ASP A 209 -6.43 -26.13 19.42
N LYS A 210 -5.31 -25.55 18.98
CA LYS A 210 -4.58 -24.53 19.75
C LYS A 210 -5.38 -23.25 19.98
N VAL A 211 -6.21 -22.84 19.02
CA VAL A 211 -7.07 -21.65 19.20
C VAL A 211 -8.34 -21.94 20.01
N GLY A 212 -8.60 -23.20 20.39
CA GLY A 212 -9.78 -23.60 21.16
C GLY A 212 -11.03 -23.84 20.32
N LEU A 213 -10.85 -24.21 19.04
CA LEU A 213 -11.89 -24.64 18.11
C LEU A 213 -11.89 -26.17 17.88
N GLY A 214 -11.11 -26.91 18.67
CA GLY A 214 -11.12 -28.39 18.67
C GLY A 214 -12.44 -28.98 19.20
N GLY A 215 -12.60 -30.29 19.01
CA GLY A 215 -13.80 -31.04 19.44
C GLY A 215 -14.84 -31.25 18.35
N ASP A 216 -16.11 -31.31 18.74
CA ASP A 216 -17.23 -31.50 17.81
C ASP A 216 -17.34 -30.33 16.83
N GLY A 217 -17.31 -30.60 15.52
CA GLY A 217 -17.33 -29.57 14.47
C GLY A 217 -15.95 -29.07 14.03
N SER A 218 -14.86 -29.53 14.64
CA SER A 218 -13.47 -29.18 14.27
C SER A 218 -13.16 -29.36 12.78
N GLY A 219 -13.75 -30.38 12.14
CA GLY A 219 -13.59 -30.62 10.69
C GLY A 219 -14.06 -29.46 9.81
N GLU A 220 -15.07 -28.68 10.23
CA GLU A 220 -15.53 -27.50 9.49
C GLU A 220 -14.49 -26.37 9.55
N HIS A 221 -13.85 -26.18 10.70
CA HIS A 221 -12.79 -25.19 10.89
C HIS A 221 -11.51 -25.57 10.15
N VAL A 222 -11.14 -26.85 10.17
CA VAL A 222 -10.02 -27.38 9.37
C VAL A 222 -10.26 -27.10 7.89
N LYS A 223 -11.47 -27.44 7.39
CA LYS A 223 -11.85 -27.15 6.00
C LYS A 223 -11.80 -25.66 5.69
N MET A 224 -12.25 -24.79 6.62
CA MET A 224 -12.18 -23.33 6.46
C MET A 224 -10.72 -22.86 6.28
N LEU A 225 -9.78 -23.35 7.10
CA LEU A 225 -8.36 -22.98 6.98
C LEU A 225 -7.75 -23.46 5.66
N LEU A 226 -8.07 -24.69 5.24
CA LEU A 226 -7.64 -25.21 3.94
C LEU A 226 -8.18 -24.36 2.79
N ASN A 227 -9.46 -24.01 2.83
CA ASN A 227 -10.08 -23.12 1.84
C ASN A 227 -9.45 -21.73 1.83
N LEU A 228 -9.07 -21.20 3.00
CA LEU A 228 -8.40 -19.92 3.13
C LEU A 228 -7.04 -19.92 2.44
N TYR A 229 -6.25 -20.97 2.66
CA TYR A 229 -4.97 -21.17 1.97
C TYR A 229 -5.15 -21.38 0.46
N GLN A 230 -6.14 -22.16 0.05
CA GLN A 230 -6.43 -22.37 -1.37
C GLN A 230 -6.84 -21.08 -2.07
N LEU A 231 -7.65 -20.23 -1.42
CA LEU A 231 -7.99 -18.89 -1.92
C LEU A 231 -6.72 -18.04 -2.07
N PHE A 232 -5.86 -18.04 -1.06
CA PHE A 232 -4.60 -17.30 -1.07
C PHE A 232 -3.72 -17.66 -2.27
N VAL A 233 -3.51 -18.96 -2.51
CA VAL A 233 -2.70 -19.44 -3.65
C VAL A 233 -3.41 -19.16 -4.98
N LYS A 234 -4.70 -19.49 -5.10
CA LYS A 234 -5.46 -19.40 -6.36
C LYS A 234 -5.56 -17.97 -6.89
N LYS A 235 -5.62 -16.97 -6.01
CA LYS A 235 -5.79 -15.56 -6.38
C LYS A 235 -4.49 -14.77 -6.33
N ASP A 236 -3.33 -15.41 -6.18
CA ASP A 236 -2.03 -14.74 -6.02
C ASP A 236 -2.07 -13.68 -4.91
N ALA A 237 -2.66 -14.04 -3.77
CA ALA A 237 -2.79 -13.14 -2.65
C ALA A 237 -1.44 -12.97 -1.92
N LEU A 238 -1.21 -11.78 -1.39
CA LEU A 238 -0.13 -11.48 -0.44
C LEU A 238 -0.63 -11.50 1.00
N LEU A 239 -1.93 -11.25 1.19
CA LEU A 239 -2.62 -11.32 2.47
C LEU A 239 -4.08 -11.74 2.24
N VAL A 240 -4.54 -12.73 2.98
CA VAL A 240 -5.97 -13.02 3.19
C VAL A 240 -6.18 -13.02 4.69
N GLU A 241 -6.77 -11.95 5.22
CA GLU A 241 -7.05 -11.76 6.64
C GLU A 241 -8.56 -11.82 6.89
N ILE A 242 -8.95 -12.58 7.93
CA ILE A 242 -10.30 -12.63 8.48
C ILE A 242 -10.21 -12.20 9.95
N ASN A 243 -10.82 -11.05 10.26
CA ASN A 243 -10.80 -10.49 11.61
C ASN A 243 -12.11 -9.74 11.95
N PRO A 244 -13.09 -10.37 12.63
CA PRO A 244 -13.03 -11.71 13.21
C PRO A 244 -13.65 -12.82 12.33
N TYR A 245 -13.16 -14.04 12.51
CA TYR A 245 -13.94 -15.26 12.27
C TYR A 245 -14.69 -15.57 13.56
N ALA A 246 -16.02 -15.52 13.53
CA ALA A 246 -16.82 -15.50 14.74
C ALA A 246 -17.83 -16.63 14.82
N GLU A 247 -18.01 -17.16 16.03
CA GLU A 247 -19.11 -18.06 16.38
C GLU A 247 -20.37 -17.24 16.62
N ASP A 248 -21.39 -17.42 15.79
CA ASP A 248 -22.66 -16.72 15.92
C ASP A 248 -23.56 -17.38 16.96
N ALA A 249 -24.24 -16.56 17.77
CA ALA A 249 -25.11 -17.05 18.82
C ALA A 249 -26.35 -17.81 18.31
N MET A 250 -26.73 -17.60 17.04
CA MET A 250 -27.90 -18.23 16.43
C MET A 250 -27.51 -19.45 15.59
N SER A 251 -26.44 -19.37 14.80
CA SER A 251 -26.04 -20.50 13.96
C SER A 251 -24.61 -20.41 13.43
N GLY A 252 -23.77 -21.41 13.74
CA GLY A 252 -22.51 -21.65 13.04
C GLY A 252 -21.48 -20.52 13.14
N PHE A 253 -20.57 -20.48 12.18
CA PHE A 253 -19.45 -19.54 12.15
C PHE A 253 -19.44 -18.70 10.88
N PHE A 254 -18.97 -17.46 10.98
CA PHE A 254 -18.90 -16.54 9.85
C PHE A 254 -17.63 -15.68 9.90
N ALA A 255 -17.08 -15.38 8.72
CA ALA A 255 -16.13 -14.29 8.56
C ALA A 255 -16.87 -12.95 8.61
N LEU A 256 -16.70 -12.18 9.70
CA LEU A 256 -17.42 -10.92 9.93
C LEU A 256 -16.70 -9.69 9.39
N ASP A 257 -15.41 -9.77 9.09
CA ASP A 257 -14.67 -8.80 8.29
C ASP A 257 -13.53 -9.53 7.58
N ALA A 258 -13.14 -9.04 6.41
CA ALA A 258 -12.09 -9.65 5.61
C ALA A 258 -11.32 -8.61 4.79
N LYS A 259 -10.00 -8.71 4.86
CA LYS A 259 -9.08 -7.84 4.14
C LYS A 259 -8.15 -8.69 3.28
N LEU A 260 -8.28 -8.51 1.98
CA LEU A 260 -7.50 -9.25 0.99
C LEU A 260 -6.59 -8.28 0.23
N ARG A 261 -5.34 -8.69 0.04
CA ARG A 261 -4.32 -7.98 -0.74
C ARG A 261 -3.71 -8.93 -1.74
N PHE A 262 -3.51 -8.47 -2.97
CA PHE A 262 -3.01 -9.31 -4.06
C PHE A 262 -1.71 -8.78 -4.65
N ASP A 263 -0.94 -9.66 -5.29
CA ASP A 263 0.31 -9.30 -5.96
C ASP A 263 0.02 -8.62 -7.31
N ASP A 264 0.43 -7.35 -7.46
CA ASP A 264 0.29 -6.61 -8.71
C ASP A 264 1.05 -7.28 -9.86
N ASN A 265 2.13 -8.02 -9.58
CA ASN A 265 2.87 -8.75 -10.62
C ASN A 265 2.05 -9.91 -11.22
N ALA A 266 0.97 -10.35 -10.57
CA ALA A 266 0.10 -11.41 -11.06
C ALA A 266 -1.05 -10.90 -11.95
N GLU A 267 -1.15 -9.58 -12.21
CA GLU A 267 -2.22 -8.98 -13.01
C GLU A 267 -2.46 -9.69 -14.34
N PHE A 268 -1.37 -10.08 -15.03
CA PHE A 268 -1.44 -10.72 -16.35
C PHE A 268 -2.26 -12.02 -16.36
N ARG A 269 -2.33 -12.73 -15.23
CA ARG A 269 -3.08 -13.98 -15.04
C ARG A 269 -4.32 -13.85 -14.15
N GLN A 270 -4.48 -12.72 -13.45
CA GLN A 270 -5.62 -12.43 -12.56
C GLN A 270 -6.54 -11.32 -13.11
N LYS A 271 -6.73 -11.26 -14.44
CA LYS A 271 -7.46 -10.15 -15.11
C LYS A 271 -8.84 -9.83 -14.53
N GLU A 272 -9.62 -10.86 -14.19
CA GLU A 272 -10.96 -10.67 -13.60
C GLU A 272 -10.88 -9.96 -12.25
N LEU A 273 -9.93 -10.34 -11.40
CA LEU A 273 -9.71 -9.72 -10.09
C LEU A 273 -9.27 -8.25 -10.22
N PHE A 274 -8.33 -7.99 -11.13
CA PHE A 274 -7.83 -6.62 -11.37
C PHE A 274 -8.89 -5.72 -12.01
N SER A 275 -9.87 -6.30 -12.72
CA SER A 275 -11.03 -5.54 -13.22
C SER A 275 -11.93 -5.00 -12.09
N MET A 276 -11.83 -5.56 -10.88
CA MET A 276 -12.58 -5.11 -9.69
C MET A 276 -11.88 -3.98 -8.92
N ARG A 277 -10.71 -3.51 -9.39
CA ARG A 277 -9.95 -2.42 -8.76
C ARG A 277 -10.78 -1.15 -8.69
N ASP A 278 -10.85 -0.55 -7.50
CA ASP A 278 -11.58 0.68 -7.28
C ASP A 278 -10.65 1.90 -7.31
N TRP A 279 -10.48 2.45 -8.51
CA TRP A 279 -9.70 3.66 -8.77
C TRP A 279 -10.20 4.90 -8.01
N THR A 280 -11.45 4.92 -7.54
CA THR A 280 -11.98 6.07 -6.79
C THR A 280 -11.36 6.20 -5.40
N GLN A 281 -10.71 5.14 -4.91
CA GLN A 281 -10.06 5.10 -3.60
C GLN A 281 -8.60 5.54 -3.66
N GLU A 282 -8.03 5.66 -4.85
CA GLU A 282 -6.64 6.03 -5.08
C GLU A 282 -6.50 7.53 -5.35
N ASP A 283 -5.30 8.07 -5.18
CA ASP A 283 -5.06 9.48 -5.51
C ASP A 283 -5.12 9.64 -7.05
N PRO A 284 -5.88 10.62 -7.58
CA PRO A 284 -6.01 10.82 -9.03
C PRO A 284 -4.66 10.97 -9.75
N LYS A 285 -3.65 11.56 -9.11
CA LYS A 285 -2.31 11.70 -9.69
C LYS A 285 -1.61 10.34 -9.82
N GLU A 286 -1.82 9.45 -8.86
CA GLU A 286 -1.29 8.08 -8.90
C GLU A 286 -1.96 7.26 -10.01
N VAL A 287 -3.27 7.46 -10.22
CA VAL A 287 -4.03 6.83 -11.31
C VAL A 287 -3.54 7.32 -12.68
N GLU A 288 -3.34 8.64 -12.85
CA GLU A 288 -2.79 9.18 -14.09
C GLU A 288 -1.35 8.69 -14.33
N ALA A 289 -0.53 8.60 -13.28
CA ALA A 289 0.83 8.06 -13.38
C ALA A 289 0.86 6.61 -13.84
N ALA A 290 -0.05 5.77 -13.35
CA ALA A 290 -0.13 4.35 -13.71
C ALA A 290 -0.36 4.13 -15.22
N LYS A 291 -1.06 5.03 -15.92
CA LYS A 291 -1.26 4.95 -17.38
C LYS A 291 0.03 5.03 -18.18
N TYR A 292 1.07 5.63 -17.60
CA TYR A 292 2.40 5.77 -18.18
C TYR A 292 3.42 4.83 -17.54
N ASN A 293 2.96 3.86 -16.74
CA ASN A 293 3.81 2.95 -15.98
C ASN A 293 4.79 3.68 -15.04
N LEU A 294 4.35 4.81 -14.47
CA LEU A 294 5.12 5.62 -13.52
C LEU A 294 4.74 5.24 -12.09
N ASN A 295 5.74 4.95 -11.27
CA ASN A 295 5.54 4.71 -9.83
C ASN A 295 5.55 6.06 -9.10
N TYR A 296 4.39 6.69 -8.98
CA TYR A 296 4.22 8.00 -8.34
C TYR A 296 3.49 7.87 -7.02
N ILE A 297 3.92 8.51 -5.93
CA ILE A 297 3.15 8.64 -4.67
C ILE A 297 3.12 10.11 -4.27
N ALA A 298 1.92 10.63 -4.01
CA ALA A 298 1.76 12.02 -3.55
C ALA A 298 2.20 12.16 -2.09
N LEU A 299 2.95 13.22 -1.78
CA LEU A 299 3.34 13.61 -0.43
C LEU A 299 2.93 15.08 -0.19
N ASP A 300 3.16 15.59 1.02
CA ASP A 300 2.69 16.92 1.43
C ASP A 300 3.72 18.05 1.28
N GLY A 301 4.90 17.76 0.74
CA GLY A 301 5.98 18.71 0.61
C GLY A 301 5.84 19.72 -0.54
N THR A 302 6.94 20.43 -0.80
CA THR A 302 7.01 21.54 -1.75
C THR A 302 8.01 21.31 -2.89
N ILE A 303 8.85 20.27 -2.80
CA ILE A 303 9.89 19.98 -3.80
C ILE A 303 9.51 18.72 -4.54
N GLY A 304 9.12 18.87 -5.80
CA GLY A 304 8.75 17.73 -6.63
C GLY A 304 9.97 16.95 -7.10
N CYS A 305 9.92 15.63 -7.04
CA CYS A 305 11.04 14.76 -7.42
C CYS A 305 10.71 13.98 -8.69
N MET A 306 11.67 13.86 -9.61
CA MET A 306 11.62 12.93 -10.73
C MET A 306 12.95 12.18 -10.81
N VAL A 307 12.90 10.87 -10.57
CA VAL A 307 14.10 10.04 -10.41
C VAL A 307 13.92 8.73 -11.17
N ASN A 308 15.01 8.11 -11.62
CA ASN A 308 14.98 6.74 -12.12
C ASN A 308 15.56 5.76 -11.10
N GLY A 309 14.81 4.71 -10.80
CA GLY A 309 15.09 3.69 -9.80
C GLY A 309 14.53 4.04 -8.42
N ALA A 310 13.69 3.16 -7.88
CA ALA A 310 13.03 3.33 -6.58
C ALA A 310 13.99 3.64 -5.42
N GLY A 311 15.15 2.97 -5.35
CA GLY A 311 16.15 3.22 -4.31
C GLY A 311 16.74 4.64 -4.37
N LEU A 312 17.06 5.13 -5.58
CA LEU A 312 17.56 6.48 -5.79
C LEU A 312 16.46 7.52 -5.55
N ALA A 313 15.20 7.20 -5.88
CA ALA A 313 14.05 8.07 -5.62
C ALA A 313 13.86 8.27 -4.12
N MET A 314 13.93 7.20 -3.31
CA MET A 314 13.91 7.28 -1.84
C MET A 314 15.08 8.11 -1.30
N ALA A 315 16.31 7.81 -1.74
CA ALA A 315 17.49 8.56 -1.30
C ALA A 315 17.42 10.06 -1.68
N THR A 316 16.79 10.39 -2.82
CA THR A 316 16.58 11.78 -3.26
C THR A 316 15.57 12.51 -2.36
N MET A 317 14.53 11.82 -1.89
CA MET A 317 13.61 12.39 -0.89
C MET A 317 14.30 12.59 0.45
N ASP A 318 15.10 11.61 0.89
CA ASP A 318 15.81 11.66 2.17
C ASP A 318 16.84 12.80 2.20
N ILE A 319 17.59 13.00 1.11
CA ILE A 319 18.58 14.08 1.04
C ILE A 319 17.91 15.46 0.97
N ILE A 320 16.76 15.60 0.29
CA ILE A 320 15.96 16.84 0.35
C ILE A 320 15.58 17.14 1.80
N LYS A 321 15.10 16.12 2.52
CA LYS A 321 14.72 16.25 3.93
C LYS A 321 15.90 16.58 4.83
N LEU A 322 17.07 15.98 4.57
CA LEU A 322 18.32 16.23 5.28
C LEU A 322 18.74 17.71 5.18
N TYR A 323 18.55 18.34 4.01
CA TYR A 323 18.80 19.76 3.80
C TYR A 323 17.65 20.68 4.28
N GLY A 324 16.63 20.14 4.96
CA GLY A 324 15.52 20.91 5.53
C GLY A 324 14.40 21.25 4.54
N GLY A 325 14.36 20.61 3.38
CA GLY A 325 13.24 20.67 2.45
C GLY A 325 12.17 19.62 2.74
N GLU A 326 11.04 19.72 2.03
CA GLU A 326 9.97 18.72 2.09
C GLU A 326 9.71 18.15 0.68
N PRO A 327 9.92 16.84 0.46
CA PRO A 327 9.60 16.21 -0.82
C PRO A 327 8.08 16.19 -1.04
N ALA A 328 7.63 16.66 -2.19
CA ALA A 328 6.21 16.74 -2.57
C ALA A 328 5.67 15.43 -3.16
N ASN A 329 6.56 14.53 -3.59
CA ASN A 329 6.19 13.24 -4.15
C ASN A 329 7.38 12.28 -4.17
N PHE A 330 7.06 10.98 -4.20
CA PHE A 330 7.93 9.95 -4.76
C PHE A 330 7.59 9.78 -6.24
N LEU A 331 8.58 9.65 -7.12
CA LEU A 331 8.36 9.28 -8.51
C LEU A 331 9.57 8.54 -9.06
N ASP A 332 9.34 7.29 -9.46
CA ASP A 332 10.29 6.47 -10.22
C ASP A 332 9.81 6.31 -11.67
N VAL A 333 10.58 6.86 -12.62
CA VAL A 333 10.34 6.75 -14.08
C VAL A 333 10.84 5.43 -14.69
N GLY A 334 11.55 4.61 -13.92
CA GLY A 334 12.19 3.38 -14.39
C GLY A 334 13.47 3.62 -15.22
N GLY A 335 14.18 2.54 -15.55
CA GLY A 335 15.47 2.61 -16.25
C GLY A 335 15.40 2.91 -17.75
N GLY A 336 14.21 2.90 -18.35
CA GLY A 336 13.97 3.08 -19.79
C GLY A 336 12.92 4.14 -20.09
N ALA A 337 12.93 5.24 -19.34
CA ALA A 337 11.92 6.28 -19.44
C ALA A 337 11.85 6.88 -20.86
N THR A 338 10.65 6.91 -21.47
CA THR A 338 10.43 7.59 -22.76
C THR A 338 10.25 9.09 -22.57
N ALA A 339 10.40 9.87 -23.64
CA ALA A 339 10.11 11.31 -23.61
C ALA A 339 8.67 11.60 -23.16
N ASP A 340 7.72 10.77 -23.57
CA ASP A 340 6.30 10.88 -23.16
C ASP A 340 6.12 10.60 -21.66
N ALA A 341 6.80 9.61 -21.11
CA ALA A 341 6.77 9.31 -19.67
C ALA A 341 7.36 10.48 -18.85
N VAL A 342 8.46 11.08 -19.32
CA VAL A 342 9.04 12.28 -18.69
C VAL A 342 8.05 13.46 -18.74
N LYS A 343 7.44 13.72 -19.89
CA LYS A 343 6.44 14.80 -20.03
C LYS A 343 5.22 14.58 -19.14
N ALA A 344 4.73 13.35 -19.06
CA ALA A 344 3.64 12.97 -18.16
C ALA A 344 4.03 13.18 -16.69
N ALA A 345 5.24 12.76 -16.30
CA ALA A 345 5.78 12.97 -14.96
C ALA A 345 5.81 14.45 -14.57
N PHE A 346 6.36 15.33 -15.44
CA PHE A 346 6.32 16.78 -15.21
C PHE A 346 4.89 17.28 -15.03
N LYS A 347 3.97 16.93 -15.94
CA LYS A 347 2.56 17.35 -15.87
C LYS A 347 1.89 16.93 -14.56
N ILE A 348 2.15 15.71 -14.10
CA ILE A 348 1.58 15.17 -12.86
C ILE A 348 2.13 15.94 -11.66
N ILE A 349 3.45 16.13 -11.57
CA ILE A 349 4.06 16.82 -10.44
C ILE A 349 3.60 18.29 -10.39
N THR A 350 3.62 18.99 -11.53
CA THR A 350 3.28 20.42 -11.59
C THR A 350 1.78 20.70 -11.50
N SER A 351 0.94 19.66 -11.54
CA SER A 351 -0.49 19.79 -11.23
C SER A 351 -0.72 20.18 -9.76
N ASP A 352 0.25 19.88 -8.89
CA ASP A 352 0.21 20.28 -7.49
C ASP A 352 0.74 21.70 -7.30
N ARG A 353 -0.14 22.61 -6.85
CA ARG A 353 0.20 24.01 -6.59
C ARG A 353 1.16 24.20 -5.41
N LYS A 354 1.28 23.20 -4.51
CA LYS A 354 2.25 23.20 -3.41
C LYS A 354 3.69 23.09 -3.92
N VAL A 355 3.90 22.55 -5.13
CA VAL A 355 5.24 22.41 -5.70
C VAL A 355 5.80 23.79 -6.06
N LEU A 356 6.99 24.07 -5.52
CA LEU A 356 7.73 25.33 -5.66
C LEU A 356 9.01 25.17 -6.47
N CYS A 357 9.59 23.97 -6.47
CA CYS A 357 10.81 23.62 -7.19
C CYS A 357 10.72 22.16 -7.63
N LEU A 358 11.40 21.81 -8.74
CA LEU A 358 11.61 20.43 -9.16
C LEU A 358 13.07 20.03 -8.96
N LEU A 359 13.29 18.82 -8.45
CA LEU A 359 14.57 18.15 -8.48
C LEU A 359 14.48 16.91 -9.38
N VAL A 360 15.16 16.97 -10.51
CA VAL A 360 15.33 15.84 -11.44
C VAL A 360 16.67 15.21 -11.18
N ASN A 361 16.70 13.95 -10.74
CA ASN A 361 17.93 13.21 -10.49
C ASN A 361 17.91 11.94 -11.34
N ILE A 362 18.66 11.93 -12.45
CA ILE A 362 18.70 10.79 -13.35
C ILE A 362 20.13 10.25 -13.45
N PHE A 363 20.27 8.96 -13.15
CA PHE A 363 21.47 8.19 -13.43
C PHE A 363 21.27 7.42 -14.74
N GLY A 364 21.87 7.91 -15.82
CA GLY A 364 21.62 7.52 -17.20
C GLY A 364 21.65 6.01 -17.44
N GLY A 365 22.58 5.27 -16.83
CA GLY A 365 22.66 3.81 -17.02
C GLY A 365 22.68 3.44 -18.51
N ILE A 366 21.57 2.90 -19.02
CA ILE A 366 21.37 2.54 -20.45
C ILE A 366 20.96 3.76 -21.31
N MET A 367 20.38 4.80 -20.71
CA MET A 367 19.96 6.04 -21.37
C MET A 367 21.12 7.05 -21.50
N ARG A 368 21.15 7.79 -22.61
CA ARG A 368 22.08 8.90 -22.81
C ARG A 368 21.53 10.18 -22.19
N CYS A 369 22.39 10.94 -21.51
CA CYS A 369 21.99 12.15 -20.79
C CYS A 369 21.51 13.26 -21.74
N ASP A 370 22.04 13.33 -22.96
CA ASP A 370 21.65 14.34 -23.95
C ASP A 370 20.20 14.18 -24.39
N VAL A 371 19.76 12.96 -24.68
CA VAL A 371 18.34 12.64 -25.00
C VAL A 371 17.42 12.97 -23.83
N ILE A 372 17.86 12.69 -22.60
CA ILE A 372 17.09 13.02 -21.39
C ILE A 372 16.98 14.53 -21.22
N ALA A 373 18.07 15.27 -21.43
CA ALA A 373 18.06 16.73 -21.36
C ALA A 373 17.12 17.34 -22.42
N GLU A 374 17.14 16.84 -23.66
CA GLU A 374 16.19 17.25 -24.70
C GLU A 374 14.74 17.03 -24.26
N GLY A 375 14.43 15.86 -23.68
CA GLY A 375 13.10 15.54 -23.16
C GLY A 375 12.66 16.48 -22.02
N ILE A 376 13.56 16.82 -21.10
CA ILE A 376 13.30 17.78 -20.02
C ILE A 376 13.04 19.19 -20.60
N ILE A 377 13.87 19.64 -21.54
CA ILE A 377 13.74 20.97 -22.17
C ILE A 377 12.42 21.05 -22.95
N ALA A 378 12.08 20.01 -23.71
CA ALA A 378 10.83 19.94 -24.45
C ALA A 378 9.62 19.97 -23.51
N ALA A 379 9.62 19.15 -22.46
CA ALA A 379 8.54 19.14 -21.47
C ALA A 379 8.39 20.50 -20.76
N ALA A 380 9.49 21.14 -20.39
CA ALA A 380 9.49 22.44 -19.73
C ALA A 380 8.93 23.56 -20.64
N LYS A 381 9.25 23.55 -21.94
CA LYS A 381 8.69 24.48 -22.94
C LYS A 381 7.21 24.23 -23.17
N ASP A 382 6.84 22.97 -23.44
CA ASP A 382 5.48 22.59 -23.78
C ASP A 382 4.49 22.88 -22.64
N LEU A 383 4.93 22.71 -21.39
CA LEU A 383 4.11 22.98 -20.20
C LEU A 383 4.25 24.41 -19.69
N ASN A 384 5.07 25.25 -20.34
CA ASN A 384 5.38 26.62 -19.95
C ASN A 384 5.74 26.75 -18.45
N LEU A 385 6.71 25.94 -18.00
CA LEU A 385 7.06 25.85 -16.58
C LEU A 385 7.80 27.10 -16.10
N ASN A 386 7.20 27.80 -15.15
CA ASN A 386 7.78 29.01 -14.52
C ASN A 386 8.60 28.73 -13.26
N LEU A 387 8.47 27.53 -12.71
CA LEU A 387 9.16 27.08 -11.50
C LEU A 387 10.62 26.66 -11.79
N PRO A 388 11.55 26.88 -10.85
CA PRO A 388 12.93 26.44 -10.99
C PRO A 388 13.03 24.92 -11.06
N ILE A 389 13.87 24.43 -11.97
CA ILE A 389 14.15 23.01 -12.15
C ILE A 389 15.64 22.79 -11.88
N VAL A 390 15.97 22.05 -10.83
CA VAL A 390 17.32 21.58 -10.58
C VAL A 390 17.47 20.20 -11.20
N VAL A 391 18.49 20.02 -12.03
CA VAL A 391 18.73 18.79 -12.77
C VAL A 391 20.11 18.25 -12.41
N ARG A 392 20.15 16.98 -12.01
CA ARG A 392 21.38 16.22 -11.85
C ARG A 392 21.34 15.02 -12.78
N LEU A 393 22.18 15.05 -13.80
CA LEU A 393 22.38 13.95 -14.75
C LEU A 393 23.75 13.34 -14.52
N GLN A 394 23.84 12.01 -14.52
CA GLN A 394 25.10 11.28 -14.54
C GLN A 394 25.04 10.15 -15.56
N GLY A 395 26.12 9.96 -16.33
CA GLY A 395 26.21 8.88 -17.32
C GLY A 395 26.76 9.35 -18.67
N THR A 396 26.40 8.62 -19.72
CA THR A 396 26.88 8.85 -21.08
C THR A 396 26.41 10.20 -21.61
N LYS A 397 27.33 10.96 -22.23
CA LYS A 397 27.09 12.30 -22.81
C LYS A 397 26.56 13.37 -21.84
N VAL A 398 27.00 13.32 -20.59
CA VAL A 398 26.61 14.30 -19.56
C VAL A 398 27.07 15.72 -19.88
N LYS A 399 28.21 15.88 -20.56
CA LYS A 399 28.75 17.21 -20.90
C LYS A 399 27.87 17.90 -21.94
N GLU A 400 27.50 17.17 -22.98
CA GLU A 400 26.62 17.61 -24.05
C GLU A 400 25.21 17.93 -23.50
N ALA A 401 24.70 17.10 -22.58
CA ALA A 401 23.44 17.35 -21.89
C ALA A 401 23.43 18.68 -21.13
N ARG A 402 24.55 19.05 -20.49
CA ARG A 402 24.68 20.35 -19.79
C ARG A 402 24.71 21.51 -20.75
N GLU A 403 25.43 21.37 -21.86
CA GLU A 403 25.46 22.40 -22.91
C GLU A 403 24.08 22.62 -23.53
N LEU A 404 23.29 21.56 -23.71
CA LEU A 404 21.90 21.66 -24.16
C LEU A 404 21.02 22.40 -23.15
N ILE A 405 21.14 22.08 -21.86
CA ILE A 405 20.41 22.75 -20.78
C ILE A 405 20.78 24.25 -20.72
N ARG A 406 22.07 24.56 -20.78
CA ARG A 406 22.64 25.92 -20.84
C ARG A 406 22.07 26.73 -21.99
N ALA A 407 22.10 26.16 -23.20
CA ALA A 407 21.65 26.82 -24.42
C ALA A 407 20.11 26.99 -24.47
N SER A 408 19.36 26.29 -23.63
CA SER A 408 17.89 26.32 -23.67
C SER A 408 17.26 27.66 -23.26
N GLY A 409 17.98 28.47 -22.48
CA GLY A 409 17.47 29.73 -21.91
C GLY A 409 16.39 29.56 -20.84
N LEU A 410 16.09 28.32 -20.43
CA LEU A 410 15.08 28.01 -19.41
C LEU A 410 15.68 28.09 -18.01
N LYS A 411 14.80 28.16 -16.99
CA LYS A 411 15.17 28.15 -15.56
C LYS A 411 15.57 26.74 -15.07
N ILE A 412 16.49 26.11 -15.79
CA ILE A 412 16.99 24.76 -15.53
C ILE A 412 18.45 24.87 -15.07
N LEU A 413 18.74 24.41 -13.85
CA LEU A 413 20.06 24.48 -13.24
C LEU A 413 20.68 23.09 -13.15
N ALA A 414 21.76 22.87 -13.90
CA ALA A 414 22.49 21.61 -13.86
C ALA A 414 23.46 21.54 -12.65
N ARG A 415 23.50 20.39 -11.97
CA ARG A 415 24.48 20.05 -10.92
C ARG A 415 25.02 18.65 -11.13
N ASP A 416 26.26 18.44 -10.72
CA ASP A 416 26.97 17.16 -10.92
C ASP A 416 26.70 16.19 -9.78
N ASP A 417 26.65 16.76 -8.59
CA ASP A 417 26.63 16.08 -7.32
C ASP A 417 25.24 16.18 -6.68
N LEU A 418 24.84 15.12 -5.98
CA LEU A 418 23.50 15.02 -5.42
C LEU A 418 23.31 15.94 -4.21
N ASP A 419 24.33 16.07 -3.34
CA ASP A 419 24.28 16.99 -2.19
C ASP A 419 24.08 18.43 -2.67
N LYS A 420 24.87 18.86 -3.66
CA LYS A 420 24.74 20.21 -4.25
C LYS A 420 23.41 20.43 -4.95
N ALA A 421 22.85 19.40 -5.57
CA ALA A 421 21.56 19.50 -6.25
C ALA A 421 20.41 19.62 -5.24
N ALA A 422 20.45 18.83 -4.16
CA ALA A 422 19.45 18.87 -3.10
C ALA A 422 19.49 20.22 -2.36
N ASP A 423 20.67 20.65 -1.90
CA ASP A 423 20.87 21.93 -1.23
C ASP A 423 20.33 23.11 -2.06
N LEU A 424 20.64 23.13 -3.36
CA LEU A 424 20.13 24.15 -4.27
C LEU A 424 18.61 24.09 -4.43
N ALA A 425 18.03 22.89 -4.57
CA ALA A 425 16.58 22.74 -4.73
C ALA A 425 15.83 23.24 -3.49
N VAL A 426 16.37 22.98 -2.29
CA VAL A 426 15.80 23.49 -1.03
C VAL A 426 15.88 25.01 -0.97
N HIS A 427 17.05 25.60 -1.23
CA HIS A 427 17.21 27.05 -1.23
C HIS A 427 16.26 27.75 -2.23
N LEU A 428 16.17 27.24 -3.46
CA LEU A 428 15.26 27.79 -4.48
C LEU A 428 13.80 27.68 -4.05
N ALA A 429 13.39 26.53 -3.49
CA ALA A 429 12.04 26.35 -2.98
C ALA A 429 11.70 27.34 -1.84
N GLN A 430 12.65 27.59 -0.93
CA GLN A 430 12.49 28.58 0.15
C GLN A 430 12.35 30.00 -0.40
N ILE A 431 13.16 30.39 -1.38
CA ILE A 431 13.05 31.71 -2.04
C ILE A 431 11.67 31.87 -2.69
N VAL A 432 11.21 30.88 -3.45
CA VAL A 432 9.89 30.90 -4.08
C VAL A 432 8.78 30.97 -3.02
N LYS A 433 8.94 30.25 -1.91
CA LYS A 433 7.98 30.27 -0.80
C LYS A 433 7.85 31.66 -0.20
N LEU A 434 8.98 32.27 0.18
CA LEU A 434 9.02 33.62 0.76
C LEU A 434 8.41 34.65 -0.19
N ALA A 435 8.73 34.57 -1.48
CA ALA A 435 8.16 35.50 -2.44
C ALA A 435 6.65 35.33 -2.63
N ARG A 436 6.13 34.10 -2.63
CA ARG A 436 4.67 33.85 -2.63
C ARG A 436 4.00 34.41 -1.38
N GLU A 437 4.62 34.26 -0.21
CA GLU A 437 4.13 34.82 1.06
C GLU A 437 4.12 36.37 1.02
N MET A 438 5.15 36.97 0.40
CA MET A 438 5.25 38.42 0.19
C MET A 438 4.45 38.94 -1.02
N LYS A 439 3.77 38.06 -1.76
CA LYS A 439 3.06 38.38 -3.02
C LYS A 439 3.94 39.08 -4.06
N MET A 440 5.19 38.66 -4.17
CA MET A 440 6.17 39.14 -5.14
C MET A 440 6.48 38.06 -6.18
N ASP A 441 6.75 38.48 -7.41
CA ASP A 441 7.30 37.60 -8.44
C ASP A 441 8.83 37.52 -8.32
N VAL A 442 9.37 36.31 -8.44
CA VAL A 442 10.84 36.08 -8.47
C VAL A 442 11.24 35.66 -9.86
N ASN A 443 12.20 36.40 -10.42
CA ASN A 443 12.92 35.94 -11.59
C ASN A 443 14.32 35.49 -11.17
N PHE A 444 14.63 34.23 -11.42
CA PHE A 444 15.96 33.68 -11.17
C PHE A 444 16.84 33.96 -12.38
N GLU A 445 17.95 34.66 -12.17
CA GLU A 445 19.04 34.76 -13.14
C GLU A 445 20.14 33.77 -12.76
N ILE A 446 20.50 32.90 -13.70
CA ILE A 446 21.57 31.92 -13.51
C ILE A 446 22.91 32.65 -13.78
N PRO A 447 23.88 32.62 -12.85
CA PRO A 447 25.20 33.23 -13.05
C PRO A 447 25.88 32.72 -14.32
N ALA A 448 26.61 33.58 -15.05
CA ALA A 448 27.17 33.24 -16.36
C ALA A 448 28.23 32.11 -16.33
N ASP A 449 28.87 31.92 -15.18
CA ASP A 449 29.82 30.83 -14.88
C ASP A 449 29.13 29.49 -14.56
N GLN A 450 27.84 29.54 -14.21
CA GLN A 450 26.99 28.38 -13.91
C GLN A 450 25.90 28.13 -14.96
N LYS A 451 25.71 29.06 -15.89
CA LYS A 451 25.00 28.82 -17.13
C LYS A 451 25.64 27.63 -17.80
#